data_AF-A0A662REP3-F1
#
_entry.id   AF-A0A662REP3-F1
#
_cell.length_a   1.000
_cell.length_b   1.000
_cell.length_c   1.000
_cell.angle_alpha   90.00
_cell.angle_beta   90.00
_cell.angle_gamma   90.00
#
_symmetry.space_group_name_H-M   'P 1'
#
loop_
_entity.id
_entity.type
_entity.pdbx_description
1 polymer ?
#
loop_
_entity_poly.entity_id
_entity_poly.type
_entity_poly.pdbx_seq_one_letter_code
_entity_poly.pdbx_strand_id
1 'polypeptide(L)'
;MLDWIKRILQPCICDQQPLFTFKETHDISGSELMRVISSAYPDARIYIADAAYKHVSYDELLRWLKEDSLDQMRWVDNIWDCDNFAVESYCRAHKVVGNLVYGECWGDTPTGYHAFCIAYCDGKIKIIEPQNDDTNDLKKSDYKPDFIKI
;
A
#
# COMPACT_ATOMS: atom_id res chain seq x y z
N MET A 1 -4.62 29.18 24.87
CA MET A 1 -3.57 28.12 24.87
C MET A 1 -4.13 26.71 24.67
N LEU A 2 -5.46 26.49 24.77
CA LEU A 2 -6.12 25.19 24.50
C LEU A 2 -6.68 25.05 23.07
N ASP A 3 -6.79 26.14 22.30
CA ASP A 3 -7.33 26.10 20.94
C ASP A 3 -6.35 25.58 19.88
N TRP A 4 -5.05 25.62 20.15
CA TRP A 4 -4.05 25.11 19.22
C TRP A 4 -3.99 23.58 19.24
N ILE A 5 -4.14 22.97 20.42
CA ILE A 5 -4.17 21.51 20.60
C ILE A 5 -5.43 20.92 19.97
N LYS A 6 -6.58 21.61 20.05
CA LYS A 6 -7.82 21.20 19.35
C LYS A 6 -7.70 21.21 17.82
N ARG A 7 -6.76 21.98 17.27
CA ARG A 7 -6.45 22.03 15.83
C ARG A 7 -5.52 20.90 15.38
N ILE A 8 -4.67 20.41 16.27
CA ILE A 8 -3.75 19.28 16.02
C ILE A 8 -4.47 17.93 16.21
N LEU A 9 -5.47 17.89 17.08
CA LEU A 9 -6.25 16.70 17.43
C LEU A 9 -7.70 16.79 16.96
N GLN A 10 -8.01 17.61 15.95
CA GLN A 10 -9.30 17.52 15.31
C GLN A 10 -9.31 16.15 14.61
N PRO A 11 -10.12 15.17 15.06
CA PRO A 11 -10.30 13.97 14.27
C PRO A 11 -10.80 14.51 12.95
N CYS A 12 -10.09 14.26 11.85
CA CYS A 12 -10.65 14.43 10.53
C CYS A 12 -11.98 13.66 10.58
N ILE A 13 -13.07 14.42 10.68
CA ILE A 13 -14.41 13.90 10.73
C ILE A 13 -14.53 13.11 9.44
N CYS A 14 -14.47 11.79 9.63
CA CYS A 14 -14.77 10.77 8.67
C CYS A 14 -16.19 11.00 8.21
N ASP A 15 -16.41 11.81 7.17
CA ASP A 15 -17.68 11.84 6.46
C ASP A 15 -17.51 12.40 5.04
N GLN A 16 -17.76 11.49 4.09
CA GLN A 16 -18.15 11.74 2.71
C GLN A 16 -17.08 12.24 1.72
N GLN A 17 -15.90 11.61 1.70
CA GLN A 17 -15.29 11.41 0.38
C GLN A 17 -16.16 10.40 -0.39
N PRO A 18 -16.51 10.65 -1.66
CA PRO A 18 -17.16 9.63 -2.47
C PRO A 18 -16.30 8.37 -2.37
N LEU A 19 -16.90 7.24 -1.97
CA LEU A 19 -16.16 5.98 -1.89
C LEU A 19 -15.62 5.70 -3.29
N PHE A 20 -14.32 5.88 -3.47
CA PHE A 20 -13.66 5.39 -4.66
C PHE A 20 -14.11 3.95 -4.86
N THR A 21 -14.45 3.58 -6.09
CA THR A 21 -14.84 2.22 -6.42
C THR A 21 -14.04 1.81 -7.63
N PHE A 22 -13.32 0.69 -7.50
CA PHE A 22 -12.68 0.08 -8.65
C PHE A 22 -13.75 -0.39 -9.63
N LYS A 23 -13.58 -0.05 -10.91
CA LYS A 23 -14.53 -0.42 -11.97
C LYS A 23 -14.58 -1.93 -12.18
N GLU A 24 -13.44 -2.59 -12.01
CA GLU A 24 -13.27 -4.01 -12.24
C GLU A 24 -12.26 -4.60 -11.23
N THR A 25 -12.55 -5.81 -10.76
CA THR A 25 -11.66 -6.59 -9.89
C THR A 25 -11.65 -8.04 -10.35
N HIS A 26 -10.52 -8.71 -10.21
CA HIS A 26 -10.35 -10.13 -10.53
C HIS A 26 -9.94 -10.90 -9.27
N ASP A 27 -10.46 -12.12 -9.12
CA ASP A 27 -10.16 -12.95 -7.96
C ASP A 27 -8.84 -13.71 -8.15
N ILE A 28 -8.09 -13.86 -7.05
CA ILE A 28 -6.91 -14.72 -6.94
C ILE A 28 -6.97 -15.47 -5.61
N SER A 29 -6.66 -16.77 -5.63
CA SER A 29 -6.62 -17.55 -4.40
C SER A 29 -5.41 -17.15 -3.55
N GLY A 30 -5.52 -17.22 -2.22
CA GLY A 30 -4.41 -16.92 -1.32
C GLY A 30 -3.19 -17.82 -1.55
N SER A 31 -3.39 -19.08 -1.95
CA SER A 31 -2.30 -20.00 -2.29
C SER A 31 -1.60 -19.64 -3.61
N GLU A 32 -2.36 -19.18 -4.61
CA GLU A 32 -1.78 -18.68 -5.85
C GLU A 32 -1.02 -17.37 -5.62
N LEU A 33 -1.57 -16.46 -4.83
CA LEU A 33 -0.91 -15.22 -4.43
C LEU A 33 0.40 -15.52 -3.67
N MET A 34 0.37 -16.45 -2.73
CA MET A 34 1.57 -16.91 -2.01
C MET A 34 2.65 -17.38 -2.98
N ARG A 35 2.28 -18.18 -3.98
CA ARG A 35 3.20 -18.66 -5.01
C ARG A 35 3.78 -17.51 -5.83
N VAL A 36 2.97 -16.53 -6.23
CA VAL A 36 3.42 -15.35 -6.98
C VAL A 36 4.42 -14.53 -6.17
N ILE A 37 4.09 -14.19 -4.92
CA ILE A 37 4.95 -13.36 -4.06
C ILE A 37 6.22 -14.13 -3.67
N SER A 38 6.13 -15.40 -3.30
CA SER A 38 7.30 -16.22 -2.93
C SER A 38 8.24 -16.46 -4.10
N SER A 39 7.71 -16.63 -5.32
CA SER A 39 8.55 -16.70 -6.53
C SER A 39 9.23 -15.37 -6.81
N ALA A 40 8.60 -14.29 -6.37
CA ALA A 40 9.09 -12.95 -6.61
C ALA A 40 10.14 -12.49 -5.60
N TYR A 41 9.96 -12.85 -4.34
CA TYR A 41 10.79 -12.48 -3.18
C TYR A 41 11.01 -13.74 -2.32
N PRO A 42 11.89 -14.66 -2.76
CA PRO A 42 12.04 -15.97 -2.12
C PRO A 42 12.58 -15.92 -0.69
N ASP A 43 13.26 -14.84 -0.32
CA ASP A 43 13.85 -14.65 1.00
C ASP A 43 12.94 -13.89 1.98
N ALA A 44 11.79 -13.38 1.50
CA ALA A 44 10.86 -12.59 2.31
C ALA A 44 9.99 -13.48 3.22
N ARG A 45 9.69 -13.00 4.43
CA ARG A 45 8.64 -13.56 5.28
C ARG A 45 7.29 -13.00 4.83
N ILE A 46 6.48 -13.86 4.24
CA ILE A 46 5.21 -13.47 3.62
C ILE A 46 4.04 -13.93 4.51
N TYR A 47 3.16 -13.00 4.85
CA TYR A 47 1.93 -13.23 5.61
C TYR A 47 0.74 -12.93 4.70
N ILE A 48 -0.09 -13.95 4.48
CA ILE A 48 -1.35 -13.88 3.73
C ILE A 48 -2.44 -14.34 4.68
N ALA A 49 -3.36 -13.44 5.03
CA ALA A 49 -4.41 -13.69 6.02
C ALA A 49 -5.65 -14.39 5.43
N ASP A 50 -6.01 -14.08 4.19
CA ASP A 50 -7.27 -14.50 3.59
C ASP A 50 -7.11 -15.67 2.60
N ALA A 51 -8.20 -16.43 2.43
CA ALA A 51 -8.24 -17.53 1.47
C ALA A 51 -8.31 -17.06 0.01
N ALA A 52 -8.79 -15.84 -0.22
CA ALA A 52 -8.98 -15.26 -1.55
C ALA A 52 -8.88 -13.73 -1.50
N TYR A 53 -8.28 -13.15 -2.54
CA TYR A 53 -8.07 -11.72 -2.71
C TYR A 53 -8.59 -11.25 -4.06
N LYS A 54 -8.71 -9.94 -4.19
CA LYS A 54 -9.06 -9.23 -5.41
C LYS A 54 -7.84 -8.48 -5.92
N HIS A 55 -7.64 -8.43 -7.22
CA HIS A 55 -6.65 -7.58 -7.85
C HIS A 55 -7.28 -6.73 -8.95
N VAL A 56 -6.63 -5.61 -9.29
CA VAL A 56 -7.13 -4.62 -10.24
C VAL A 56 -6.13 -4.42 -11.38
N SER A 57 -6.54 -3.75 -12.45
CA SER A 57 -5.59 -3.31 -13.47
C SER A 57 -4.67 -2.23 -12.92
N TYR A 58 -3.51 -2.05 -13.53
CA TYR A 58 -2.56 -1.01 -13.12
C TYR A 58 -3.17 0.40 -13.28
N ASP A 59 -3.98 0.61 -14.31
CA ASP A 59 -4.68 1.89 -14.53
C ASP A 59 -5.67 2.22 -13.40
N GLU A 60 -6.37 1.20 -12.89
CA GLU A 60 -7.28 1.34 -11.76
C GLU A 60 -6.53 1.62 -10.46
N LEU A 61 -5.37 0.98 -10.24
CA LEU A 61 -4.47 1.31 -9.12
C LEU A 61 -4.02 2.78 -9.17
N LEU A 62 -3.53 3.24 -10.33
CA LEU A 62 -3.07 4.62 -10.50
C LEU A 62 -4.19 5.65 -10.30
N ARG A 63 -5.43 5.30 -10.67
CA ARG A 63 -6.59 6.14 -10.40
C ARG A 63 -6.90 6.21 -8.91
N TRP A 64 -6.78 5.10 -8.19
CA TRP A 64 -7.01 5.09 -6.75
C TRP A 64 -5.96 5.90 -6.00
N LEU A 65 -4.67 5.71 -6.29
CA LEU A 65 -3.57 6.47 -5.67
C LEU A 65 -3.81 7.99 -5.79
N LYS A 66 -4.13 8.46 -7.00
CA LYS A 66 -4.43 9.90 -7.25
C LYS A 66 -5.61 10.46 -6.45
N GLU A 67 -6.54 9.62 -6.01
CA GLU A 67 -7.75 10.04 -5.31
C GLU A 67 -7.60 9.90 -3.79
N ASP A 68 -6.71 9.03 -3.30
CA ASP A 68 -6.59 8.73 -1.87
C ASP A 68 -5.98 9.88 -1.06
N SER A 69 -5.31 10.83 -1.74
CA SER A 69 -4.70 12.04 -1.19
C SER A 69 -3.69 11.77 -0.05
N LEU A 70 -3.11 10.58 0.03
CA LEU A 70 -2.10 10.24 1.04
C LEU A 70 -0.79 11.00 0.79
N ASP A 71 -0.42 11.17 -0.47
CA ASP A 71 0.72 11.96 -0.94
C ASP A 71 0.69 13.43 -0.48
N GLN A 72 -0.50 13.96 -0.14
CA GLN A 72 -0.67 15.31 0.42
C GLN A 72 -0.36 15.40 1.92
N MET A 73 -0.19 14.27 2.60
CA MET A 73 0.18 14.25 4.02
C MET A 73 1.65 14.60 4.20
N ARG A 74 1.96 15.36 5.26
CA ARG A 74 3.32 15.80 5.55
C ARG A 74 4.10 14.70 6.27
N TRP A 75 5.25 14.34 5.72
CA TRP A 75 6.26 13.56 6.43
C TRP A 75 6.80 14.33 7.65
N VAL A 76 6.86 13.63 8.79
CA VAL A 76 7.40 14.17 10.04
C VAL A 76 8.38 13.15 10.60
N ASP A 77 9.65 13.52 10.63
CA ASP A 77 10.74 12.68 11.12
C ASP A 77 10.41 12.01 12.47
N ASN A 78 10.50 10.67 12.52
CA ASN A 78 10.22 9.82 13.69
C ASN A 78 8.80 9.91 14.30
N ILE A 79 7.85 10.54 13.62
CA ILE A 79 6.45 10.70 14.10
C ILE A 79 5.45 10.21 13.06
N TRP A 80 5.73 10.50 11.79
CA TRP A 80 4.95 10.12 10.63
C TRP A 80 5.90 9.89 9.45
N ASP A 81 6.62 8.77 9.51
CA ASP A 81 7.61 8.36 8.52
C ASP A 81 7.15 7.15 7.69
N CYS A 82 8.09 6.49 7.02
CA CYS A 82 7.79 5.57 5.92
C CYS A 82 6.85 4.42 6.32
N ASP A 83 6.98 3.90 7.54
CA ASP A 83 6.14 2.82 8.07
C ASP A 83 4.69 3.29 8.27
N ASN A 84 4.48 4.52 8.77
CA ASN A 84 3.16 5.10 8.94
C ASN A 84 2.46 5.32 7.60
N PHE A 85 3.19 5.79 6.57
CA PHE A 85 2.65 5.90 5.22
C PHE A 85 2.28 4.54 4.63
N ALA A 86 3.15 3.53 4.79
CA ALA A 86 2.87 2.17 4.28
C ALA A 86 1.63 1.55 4.95
N VAL A 87 1.52 1.66 6.28
CA VAL A 87 0.35 1.18 7.04
C VAL A 87 -0.92 1.92 6.65
N GLU A 88 -0.87 3.25 6.56
CA GLU A 88 -2.06 4.05 6.20
C GLU A 88 -2.51 3.75 4.76
N SER A 89 -1.58 3.66 3.81
CA SER A 89 -1.86 3.27 2.42
C SER A 89 -2.53 1.89 2.35
N TYR A 90 -1.97 0.90 3.05
CA TYR A 90 -2.57 -0.43 3.21
C TYR A 90 -4.01 -0.37 3.74
N CYS A 91 -4.23 0.41 4.81
CA CYS A 91 -5.55 0.55 5.42
C CYS A 91 -6.55 1.25 4.49
N ARG A 92 -6.12 2.27 3.74
CA ARG A 92 -6.97 2.97 2.76
C ARG A 92 -7.38 2.04 1.62
N ALA A 93 -6.45 1.25 1.10
CA ALA A 93 -6.73 0.30 0.03
C ALA A 93 -7.80 -0.73 0.43
N HIS A 94 -7.69 -1.27 1.65
CA HIS A 94 -8.63 -2.26 2.18
C HIS A 94 -10.00 -1.67 2.56
N LYS A 95 -10.08 -0.37 2.90
CA LYS A 95 -11.37 0.32 3.07
C LYS A 95 -12.15 0.45 1.75
N VAL A 96 -11.45 0.51 0.62
CA VAL A 96 -12.04 0.59 -0.72
C VAL A 96 -12.47 -0.80 -1.18
N VAL A 97 -11.58 -1.78 -1.11
CA VAL A 97 -11.85 -3.19 -1.43
C VAL A 97 -11.28 -4.07 -0.33
N GLY A 98 -12.16 -4.66 0.46
CA GLY A 98 -11.84 -5.37 1.71
C GLY A 98 -10.76 -6.45 1.65
N ASN A 99 -10.48 -7.02 0.48
CA ASN A 99 -9.46 -8.03 0.26
C ASN A 99 -8.60 -7.75 -0.98
N LEU A 100 -8.25 -6.48 -1.23
CA LEU A 100 -7.37 -6.12 -2.35
C LEU A 100 -5.96 -6.72 -2.15
N VAL A 101 -5.32 -7.18 -3.21
CA VAL A 101 -3.90 -7.56 -3.18
C VAL A 101 -3.06 -6.29 -3.08
N TYR A 102 -2.91 -5.81 -1.86
CA TYR A 102 -2.15 -4.63 -1.49
C TYR A 102 -1.36 -4.94 -0.23
N GLY A 103 -0.03 -4.95 -0.33
CA GLY A 103 0.85 -5.41 0.73
C GLY A 103 1.62 -4.27 1.38
N GLU A 104 1.73 -4.31 2.70
CA GLU A 104 2.71 -3.54 3.48
C GLU A 104 4.04 -4.30 3.48
N CYS A 105 5.15 -3.63 3.14
CA CYS A 105 6.46 -4.26 2.98
C CYS A 105 7.55 -3.47 3.71
N TRP A 106 8.45 -4.17 4.41
CA TRP A 106 9.64 -3.58 5.01
C TRP A 106 10.88 -4.29 4.47
N GLY A 107 11.95 -3.54 4.16
CA GLY A 107 13.22 -4.11 3.73
C GLY A 107 14.17 -3.11 3.09
N ASP A 108 15.24 -3.64 2.47
CA ASP A 108 16.28 -2.82 1.83
C ASP A 108 15.82 -2.26 0.49
N THR A 109 16.10 -0.97 0.27
CA THR A 109 15.89 -0.23 -0.97
C THR A 109 17.18 0.50 -1.37
N PRO A 110 17.26 1.13 -2.57
CA PRO A 110 18.46 1.89 -2.98
C PRO A 110 18.86 3.02 -2.02
N THR A 111 17.92 3.53 -1.22
CA THR A 111 18.13 4.65 -0.29
C THR A 111 18.33 4.21 1.15
N GLY A 112 18.16 2.92 1.47
CA GLY A 112 18.29 2.36 2.81
C GLY A 112 17.13 1.42 3.17
N TYR A 113 17.10 1.02 4.43
CA TYR A 113 15.97 0.23 4.96
C TYR A 113 14.72 1.11 5.02
N HIS A 114 13.63 0.66 4.42
CA HIS A 114 12.45 1.48 4.16
C HIS A 114 11.18 0.64 4.24
N ALA A 115 10.06 1.31 4.56
CA ALA A 115 8.73 0.74 4.43
C ALA A 115 8.03 1.27 3.19
N PHE A 116 7.44 0.38 2.40
CA PHE A 116 6.80 0.66 1.12
C PHE A 116 5.61 -0.26 0.91
N CYS A 117 4.87 -0.08 -0.18
CA CYS A 117 3.74 -0.92 -0.52
C CYS A 117 3.99 -1.72 -1.81
N ILE A 118 3.28 -2.84 -1.94
CA ILE A 118 3.17 -3.57 -3.20
C ILE A 118 1.71 -3.79 -3.59
N ALA A 119 1.43 -3.88 -4.88
CA ALA A 119 0.14 -4.35 -5.38
C ALA A 119 0.36 -5.40 -6.46
N TYR A 120 -0.60 -6.31 -6.65
CA TYR A 120 -0.60 -7.20 -7.80
C TYR A 120 -1.55 -6.64 -8.86
N CYS A 121 -1.02 -6.30 -10.04
CA CYS A 121 -1.78 -5.72 -11.14
C CYS A 121 -1.35 -6.34 -12.47
N ASP A 122 -2.30 -6.68 -13.33
CA ASP A 122 -2.03 -7.19 -14.68
C ASP A 122 -0.99 -8.34 -14.72
N GLY A 123 -1.06 -9.24 -13.73
CA GLY A 123 -0.15 -10.38 -13.61
C GLY A 123 1.25 -10.04 -13.06
N LYS A 124 1.48 -8.81 -12.56
CA LYS A 124 2.79 -8.32 -12.12
C LYS A 124 2.69 -7.67 -10.74
N ILE A 125 3.75 -7.82 -9.96
CA ILE A 125 3.91 -7.04 -8.72
C ILE A 125 4.36 -5.63 -9.08
N LYS A 126 3.66 -4.64 -8.53
CA LYS A 126 3.97 -3.22 -8.58
C LYS A 126 4.48 -2.78 -7.22
N ILE A 127 5.56 -2.04 -7.20
CA ILE A 127 6.06 -1.37 -5.99
C ILE A 127 5.46 0.02 -5.97
N ILE A 128 5.10 0.49 -4.79
CA ILE A 128 4.45 1.77 -4.55
C ILE A 128 5.20 2.47 -3.41
N GLU A 129 5.65 3.69 -3.67
CA GLU A 129 6.11 4.63 -2.66
C GLU A 129 4.91 5.46 -2.17
N PRO A 130 4.30 5.11 -1.01
CA PRO A 130 3.07 5.74 -0.54
C PRO A 130 3.23 7.21 -0.15
N GLN A 131 4.47 7.73 -0.03
CA GLN A 131 4.71 9.14 0.27
C GLN A 131 4.48 10.07 -0.93
N ASN A 132 4.50 9.55 -2.16
CA ASN A 132 4.42 10.36 -3.38
C ASN A 132 3.74 9.66 -4.57
N ASP A 133 3.08 8.53 -4.32
CA ASP A 133 2.45 7.65 -5.31
C ASP A 133 3.39 7.13 -6.41
N ASP A 134 4.71 7.18 -6.21
CA ASP A 134 5.64 6.73 -7.22
C ASP A 134 5.59 5.21 -7.36
N THR A 135 5.40 4.81 -8.62
CA THR A 135 5.28 3.44 -9.09
C THR A 135 6.10 3.23 -10.36
N ASN A 136 6.69 4.31 -10.89
CA ASN A 136 7.43 4.33 -12.14
C ASN A 136 8.91 4.10 -11.84
N ASP A 137 9.61 3.40 -12.73
CA ASP A 137 11.05 3.13 -12.62
C ASP A 137 11.54 2.38 -11.35
N LEU A 138 10.63 2.03 -10.43
CA LEU A 138 10.93 1.18 -9.27
C LEU A 138 11.16 -0.26 -9.74
N LYS A 139 12.43 -0.62 -9.89
CA LYS A 139 12.81 -1.97 -10.29
C LYS A 139 12.63 -2.90 -9.10
N LYS A 140 11.88 -3.97 -9.34
CA LYS A 140 11.73 -5.07 -8.38
C LYS A 140 13.05 -5.60 -7.83
N SER A 141 14.12 -5.64 -8.62
CA SER A 141 15.44 -6.10 -8.19
C SER A 141 16.08 -5.23 -7.10
N ASP A 142 15.64 -3.98 -7.01
CA ASP A 142 16.26 -2.95 -6.19
C ASP A 142 15.59 -2.88 -4.81
N TYR A 143 14.42 -3.52 -4.66
CA TYR A 143 13.64 -3.61 -3.43
C TYR A 143 13.67 -5.05 -2.90
N LYS A 144 14.23 -5.23 -1.71
CA LYS A 144 14.44 -6.54 -1.07
C LYS A 144 13.67 -6.58 0.25
N PRO A 145 12.34 -6.79 0.21
CA PRO A 145 11.56 -6.93 1.43
C PRO A 145 12.01 -8.18 2.20
N ASP A 146 12.19 -8.04 3.51
CA ASP A 146 12.30 -9.19 4.43
C ASP A 146 10.96 -9.53 5.09
N PHE A 147 10.01 -8.59 5.04
CA PHE A 147 8.65 -8.71 5.54
C PHE A 147 7.66 -8.22 4.48
N ILE A 148 6.63 -9.03 4.23
CA ILE A 148 5.48 -8.69 3.38
C ILE A 148 4.22 -9.15 4.10
N LYS A 149 3.27 -8.23 4.31
CA LYS A 149 1.94 -8.52 4.85
C LYS A 149 0.89 -8.10 3.85
N ILE A 150 0.04 -9.05 3.45
CA ILE A 150 -1.14 -8.81 2.61
C ILE A 150 -2.39 -9.19 3.40
#